data_AF-A0A9R1ABH7-F1
#
_entry.id   AF-A0A9R1ABH7-F1
#
_cell.length_a   1.000
_cell.length_b   1.000
_cell.length_c   1.000
_cell.angle_alpha   90.00
_cell.angle_beta   90.00
_cell.angle_gamma   90.00
#
_symmetry.space_group_name_H-M   'P 1'
#
loop_
_entity.id
_entity.type
_entity.pdbx_description
1 polymer ?
#
loop_
_entity_poly.entity_id
_entity_poly.type
_entity_poly.pdbx_seq_one_letter_code
_entity_poly.pdbx_strand_id
1 'polypeptide(L)'
;MQDPYLVLVGPTRAVLYSGYVYFDAMLKVKGRTEFEDTDLSLVFERFLCCEKLNLCVSFGECMLRSCVSSSLYTSKLSTLELTCGLVVSSVEATIAAQIVKGSWPEGSRGQLTACIGSVGDMNVMLLDSREEKLPVIAADGTIQLSRRVVSVERFGQLIVRGVVNRGGGDHDKVLAEGKASFAPLDAGRSRGTLDLNGMCKLEITVAWSLILKYPPVGGLPPTS
;
A
#
# COMPACT_ATOMS: atom_id res chain seq x y z
N MET A 1 19.75 -5.75 12.39
CA MET A 1 18.85 -6.83 11.92
C MET A 1 18.27 -6.38 10.58
N GLN A 2 18.42 -7.16 9.50
CA GLN A 2 17.82 -6.80 8.20
C GLN A 2 16.31 -7.05 8.24
N ASP A 3 15.54 -6.09 7.75
CA ASP A 3 14.08 -6.20 7.61
C ASP A 3 13.75 -7.38 6.67
N PRO A 4 13.01 -8.41 7.12
CA PRO A 4 12.69 -9.56 6.29
C PRO A 4 11.65 -9.24 5.20
N TYR A 5 11.06 -8.04 5.20
CA TYR A 5 10.02 -7.65 4.26
C TYR A 5 10.56 -6.93 3.02
N LEU A 6 10.09 -7.38 1.85
CA LEU A 6 10.34 -6.72 0.57
C LEU A 6 9.28 -5.64 0.32
N VAL A 7 9.71 -4.46 -0.16
CA VAL A 7 8.79 -3.39 -0.54
C VAL A 7 8.21 -3.68 -1.91
N LEU A 8 6.89 -3.87 -1.98
CA LEU A 8 6.16 -4.06 -3.22
C LEU A 8 5.97 -2.72 -3.95
N VAL A 9 6.40 -2.65 -5.21
CA VAL A 9 6.33 -1.43 -6.06
C VAL A 9 5.12 -1.38 -7.00
N GLY A 10 4.23 -2.38 -6.94
CA GLY A 10 2.96 -2.40 -7.68
C GLY A 10 1.76 -2.62 -6.75
N PRO A 11 0.53 -2.63 -7.28
CA PRO A 11 0.08 -2.11 -8.58
C PRO A 11 -0.22 -0.60 -8.55
N THR A 12 -0.39 0.01 -9.72
CA THR A 12 -0.76 1.43 -9.90
C THR A 12 -2.28 1.69 -9.84
N ARG A 13 -3.08 0.63 -9.71
CA ARG A 13 -4.55 0.62 -9.60
C ARG A 13 -4.97 -0.55 -8.70
N ALA A 14 -6.16 -0.48 -8.12
CA ALA A 14 -6.70 -1.58 -7.33
C ALA A 14 -6.98 -2.81 -8.21
N VAL A 15 -6.75 -4.00 -7.64
CA VAL A 15 -7.02 -5.28 -8.30
C VAL A 15 -8.41 -5.74 -7.92
N LEU A 16 -9.28 -5.94 -8.92
CA LEU A 16 -10.61 -6.50 -8.71
C LEU A 16 -10.50 -8.01 -8.49
N TYR A 17 -10.97 -8.48 -7.34
CA TYR A 17 -11.08 -9.91 -7.06
C TYR A 17 -12.33 -10.49 -7.73
N SER A 18 -12.15 -11.39 -8.69
CA SER A 18 -13.22 -12.11 -9.40
C SER A 18 -13.03 -13.63 -9.30
N GLY A 19 -12.90 -14.14 -8.08
CA GLY A 19 -12.78 -15.58 -7.77
C GLY A 19 -11.35 -16.10 -7.69
N TYR A 20 -10.40 -15.50 -8.41
CA TYR A 20 -8.97 -15.78 -8.28
C TYR A 20 -8.15 -14.58 -8.73
N VAL A 21 -6.94 -14.45 -8.17
CA VAL A 21 -5.93 -13.49 -8.62
C VAL A 21 -4.70 -14.29 -9.00
N TYR A 22 -4.21 -14.08 -10.22
CA TYR A 22 -2.91 -14.60 -10.62
C TYR A 22 -1.87 -13.54 -10.32
N PHE A 23 -0.76 -13.96 -9.73
CA PHE A 23 0.40 -13.11 -9.57
C PHE A 23 1.65 -13.88 -9.98
N ASP A 24 2.62 -13.12 -10.47
CA ASP A 24 3.97 -13.58 -10.72
C ASP A 24 4.91 -12.75 -9.85
N ALA A 25 5.78 -13.41 -9.11
CA ALA A 25 6.78 -12.79 -8.28
C ALA A 25 8.16 -13.31 -8.68
N MET A 26 8.98 -12.39 -9.19
CA MET A 26 10.38 -12.64 -9.52
C MET A 26 11.28 -11.99 -8.47
N LEU A 27 11.97 -12.82 -7.70
CA LEU A 27 13.00 -12.37 -6.76
C LEU A 27 14.36 -12.41 -7.46
N LYS A 28 15.04 -11.26 -7.49
CA LYS A 28 16.39 -11.12 -8.05
C LYS A 28 17.39 -10.74 -6.96
N VAL A 29 18.60 -11.27 -7.07
CA VAL A 29 19.78 -10.74 -6.38
C VAL A 29 20.31 -9.60 -7.23
N LYS A 30 20.38 -8.40 -6.64
CA LYS A 30 20.92 -7.22 -7.32
C LYS A 30 22.43 -7.32 -7.48
N GLY A 31 22.90 -7.15 -8.73
CA GLY A 31 24.32 -6.99 -9.04
C GLY A 31 24.78 -5.54 -8.89
N ARG A 32 26.01 -5.22 -9.29
CA ARG A 32 26.48 -3.81 -9.32
C ARG A 32 25.80 -3.03 -10.44
N THR A 33 25.37 -3.73 -11.48
CA THR A 33 24.61 -3.20 -12.61
C THR A 33 23.39 -4.07 -12.88
N GLU A 34 22.39 -3.54 -13.57
CA GLU A 34 21.18 -4.32 -13.91
C GLU A 34 21.49 -5.56 -14.77
N PHE A 35 22.58 -5.55 -15.54
CA PHE A 35 23.04 -6.71 -16.32
C PHE A 35 23.62 -7.83 -15.46
N GLU A 36 24.04 -7.52 -14.23
CA GLU A 36 24.54 -8.48 -13.25
C GLU A 36 23.43 -9.01 -12.33
N ASP A 37 22.20 -8.50 -12.45
CA ASP A 37 21.06 -9.00 -11.68
C ASP A 37 20.80 -10.46 -12.02
N THR A 38 20.74 -11.31 -11.00
CA THR A 38 20.53 -12.75 -11.19
C THR A 38 19.21 -13.17 -10.55
N ASP A 39 18.43 -13.97 -11.28
CA ASP A 39 17.16 -14.50 -10.78
C ASP A 39 17.42 -15.52 -9.66
N LEU A 40 16.86 -15.26 -8.48
CA LEU A 40 16.95 -16.16 -7.33
C LEU A 40 15.76 -17.11 -7.28
N SER A 41 14.57 -16.58 -7.56
CA SER A 41 13.33 -17.34 -7.50
C SER A 41 12.27 -16.71 -8.41
N LEU A 42 11.52 -17.57 -9.09
CA LEU A 42 10.35 -17.23 -9.88
C LEU A 42 9.17 -18.00 -9.29
N VAL A 43 8.11 -17.29 -8.93
CA VAL A 43 6.88 -17.86 -8.38
C VAL A 43 5.71 -17.38 -9.23
N PHE A 44 5.16 -18.28 -10.04
CA PHE A 44 3.91 -18.05 -10.75
C PHE A 44 2.82 -18.88 -10.10
N GLU A 45 1.89 -18.23 -9.40
CA GLU A 45 0.90 -18.95 -8.61
C GLU A 45 -0.48 -18.34 -8.70
N ARG A 46 -1.47 -19.22 -8.57
CA ARG A 46 -2.87 -18.80 -8.46
C ARG A 46 -3.15 -18.54 -6.98
N PHE A 47 -3.38 -17.28 -6.64
CA PHE A 47 -3.81 -16.92 -5.30
C PHE A 47 -5.31 -17.10 -5.15
N LEU A 48 -5.69 -17.93 -4.19
CA LEU A 48 -7.07 -18.00 -3.70
C LEU A 48 -7.12 -17.30 -2.34
N CYS A 49 -7.60 -16.06 -2.33
CA CYS A 49 -7.72 -15.32 -1.09
C CYS A 49 -8.87 -15.90 -0.28
N CYS A 50 -8.53 -16.60 0.82
CA CYS A 50 -9.45 -17.22 1.75
C CYS A 50 -10.35 -18.29 1.06
N GLU A 51 -9.98 -19.58 1.10
CA GLU A 51 -10.91 -20.70 0.76
C GLU A 51 -12.23 -20.60 1.54
N LYS A 52 -12.12 -20.08 2.76
CA LYS A 52 -13.22 -19.68 3.62
C LYS A 52 -13.44 -18.18 3.45
N LEU A 53 -14.09 -17.76 2.37
CA LEU A 53 -14.88 -16.52 2.45
C LEU A 53 -15.77 -16.71 3.69
N ASN A 54 -15.61 -15.87 4.71
CA ASN A 54 -16.39 -15.96 5.94
C ASN A 54 -17.87 -15.63 5.64
N LEU A 55 -18.58 -16.58 5.04
CA LEU A 55 -20.02 -16.59 4.83
C LEU A 55 -20.65 -16.81 6.20
N CYS A 56 -20.90 -15.74 6.93
CA CYS A 56 -21.67 -15.82 8.17
C CYS A 56 -23.15 -16.02 7.80
N VAL A 57 -23.52 -17.25 7.44
CA VAL A 57 -24.91 -17.66 7.25
C VAL A 57 -25.46 -17.97 8.63
N SER A 58 -26.00 -16.97 9.31
CA SER A 58 -26.82 -17.25 10.51
C SER A 58 -28.17 -16.54 10.50
N PHE A 59 -28.38 -15.47 9.72
CA PHE A 59 -29.69 -14.82 9.62
C PHE A 59 -29.94 -14.15 8.26
N GLY A 60 -29.85 -14.90 7.15
CA GLY A 60 -30.38 -14.43 5.86
C GLY A 60 -29.65 -13.28 5.15
N GLU A 61 -28.53 -12.77 5.68
CA GLU A 61 -27.70 -11.77 5.01
C GLU A 61 -26.29 -12.31 4.69
N CYS A 62 -25.97 -12.39 3.40
CA CYS A 62 -24.62 -12.77 2.94
C CYS A 62 -23.67 -11.57 3.08
N MET A 63 -23.10 -11.35 4.27
CA MET A 63 -22.05 -10.33 4.44
C MET A 63 -20.66 -10.96 4.30
N LEU A 64 -20.04 -10.72 3.14
CA LEU A 64 -18.60 -10.91 2.97
C LEU A 64 -17.87 -9.90 3.88
N ARG A 65 -16.91 -10.36 4.68
CA ARG A 65 -16.02 -9.48 5.47
C ARG A 65 -14.64 -9.44 4.82
N SER A 66 -13.96 -8.31 4.96
CA SER A 66 -12.55 -8.23 4.58
C SER A 66 -11.74 -9.26 5.36
N CYS A 67 -10.79 -9.92 4.70
CA CYS A 67 -9.95 -10.96 5.28
C CYS A 67 -8.51 -10.79 4.83
N VAL A 68 -7.58 -11.34 5.62
CA VAL A 68 -6.17 -11.45 5.26
C VAL A 68 -5.81 -12.92 5.24
N SER A 69 -5.06 -13.33 4.23
CA SER A 69 -4.50 -14.67 4.12
C SER A 69 -3.04 -14.57 3.72
N SER A 70 -2.20 -15.38 4.36
CA SER A 70 -0.83 -15.63 3.93
C SER A 70 -0.73 -16.98 3.23
N SER A 71 0.19 -17.09 2.29
CA SER A 71 0.57 -18.35 1.66
C SER A 71 2.08 -18.41 1.48
N LEU A 72 2.65 -19.58 1.77
CA LEU A 72 4.08 -19.84 1.62
C LEU A 72 4.35 -20.48 0.26
N TYR A 73 5.33 -19.94 -0.44
CA TYR A 73 5.77 -20.38 -1.75
C TYR A 73 7.25 -20.74 -1.70
N THR A 74 7.54 -22.04 -1.76
CA THR A 74 8.90 -22.55 -1.70
C THR A 74 9.41 -22.84 -3.10
N SER A 75 10.48 -22.15 -3.48
CA SER A 75 11.28 -22.44 -4.67
C SER A 75 12.52 -23.26 -4.30
N LYS A 76 13.39 -23.54 -5.28
CA LYS A 76 14.66 -24.24 -5.00
C LYS A 76 15.60 -23.48 -4.07
N LEU A 77 15.56 -22.13 -4.09
CA LEU A 77 16.57 -21.29 -3.43
C LEU A 77 15.98 -20.38 -2.33
N SER A 78 14.66 -20.30 -2.20
CA SER A 78 14.01 -19.43 -1.22
C SER A 78 12.59 -19.89 -0.89
N THR A 79 12.12 -19.50 0.29
CA THR A 79 10.69 -19.53 0.66
C THR A 79 10.19 -18.10 0.75
N LEU A 80 9.14 -17.78 0.01
CA LEU A 80 8.45 -16.49 0.03
C LEU A 80 7.11 -16.63 0.75
N GLU A 81 6.85 -15.78 1.72
CA GLU A 81 5.51 -15.59 2.25
C GLU A 81 4.83 -14.45 1.50
N LEU A 82 3.69 -14.73 0.89
CA LEU A 82 2.82 -13.71 0.32
C LEU A 82 1.58 -13.55 1.19
N THR A 83 1.38 -12.34 1.68
CA THR A 83 0.16 -11.94 2.40
C THR A 83 -0.72 -11.09 1.49
N CYS A 84 -1.99 -11.46 1.38
CA CYS A 84 -2.99 -10.73 0.61
C CYS A 84 -4.18 -10.38 1.49
N GLY A 85 -4.68 -9.15 1.34
CA GLY A 85 -5.89 -8.67 1.98
C GLY A 85 -7.01 -8.53 0.96
N LEU A 86 -8.10 -9.27 1.13
CA LEU A 86 -9.34 -9.05 0.39
C LEU A 86 -10.15 -7.99 1.10
N VAL A 87 -10.45 -6.90 0.41
CA VAL A 87 -11.24 -5.77 0.93
C VAL A 87 -12.61 -5.75 0.27
N VAL A 88 -13.65 -6.04 1.05
CA VAL A 88 -15.04 -6.12 0.55
C VAL A 88 -15.65 -4.73 0.45
N SER A 89 -16.51 -4.53 -0.56
CA SER A 89 -17.21 -3.26 -0.81
C SER A 89 -16.21 -2.08 -0.81
N SER A 90 -15.18 -2.20 -1.65
CA SER A 90 -14.02 -1.32 -1.61
C SER A 90 -14.07 -0.19 -2.64
N VAL A 91 -13.37 0.88 -2.31
CA VAL A 91 -12.99 1.97 -3.20
C VAL A 91 -11.47 2.00 -3.32
N GLU A 92 -10.98 2.49 -4.44
CA GLU A 92 -9.56 2.73 -4.66
C GLU A 92 -9.17 4.08 -4.06
N ALA A 93 -8.15 4.08 -3.20
CA ALA A 93 -7.51 5.28 -2.67
C ALA A 93 -6.15 5.46 -3.33
N THR A 94 -6.02 6.51 -4.14
CA THR A 94 -4.73 6.96 -4.68
C THR A 94 -4.17 8.09 -3.82
N ILE A 95 -3.01 7.85 -3.23
CA ILE A 95 -2.41 8.69 -2.19
C ILE A 95 -1.26 9.50 -2.80
N ALA A 96 -1.21 10.78 -2.46
CA ALA A 96 -0.09 11.67 -2.68
C ALA A 96 0.28 12.35 -1.36
N ALA A 97 1.57 12.65 -1.18
CA ALA A 97 2.08 13.32 0.01
C ALA A 97 2.97 14.50 -0.41
N GLN A 98 2.78 15.65 0.25
CA GLN A 98 3.53 16.87 -0.02
C GLN A 98 3.96 17.50 1.30
N ILE A 99 5.21 17.96 1.38
CA ILE A 99 5.69 18.75 2.51
C ILE A 99 5.11 20.17 2.38
N VAL A 100 4.31 20.58 3.37
CA VAL A 100 3.67 21.91 3.38
C VAL A 100 4.24 22.84 4.45
N LYS A 101 4.98 22.29 5.44
CA LYS A 101 5.69 23.07 6.45
C LYS A 101 6.88 22.30 6.98
N GLY A 102 7.98 23.02 7.24
CA GLY A 102 9.24 22.43 7.72
C GLY A 102 9.98 21.72 6.59
N SER A 103 10.89 20.84 6.96
CA SER A 103 11.69 20.05 6.03
C SER A 103 11.87 18.64 6.59
N TRP A 104 12.09 17.67 5.69
CA TRP A 104 12.46 16.33 6.14
C TRP A 104 13.82 16.39 6.86
N PRO A 105 14.01 15.74 8.02
CA PRO A 105 15.25 15.92 8.77
C PRO A 105 16.42 15.21 8.06
N GLU A 106 17.55 15.90 7.92
CA GLU A 106 18.76 15.37 7.29
C GLU A 106 19.30 14.13 8.01
N GLY A 107 19.79 13.14 7.25
CA GLY A 107 20.21 11.84 7.81
C GLY A 107 19.03 10.97 8.30
N SER A 108 17.82 11.42 7.97
CA SER A 108 16.49 10.86 8.16
C SER A 108 16.06 9.62 7.40
N ARG A 109 16.07 8.40 7.96
CA ARG A 109 15.20 7.38 7.35
C ARG A 109 13.75 7.77 7.64
N GLY A 110 12.86 7.63 6.67
CA GLY A 110 11.47 7.51 7.07
C GLY A 110 10.57 6.80 6.09
N GLN A 111 9.43 6.49 6.65
CA GLN A 111 8.49 5.53 6.15
C GLN A 111 7.11 6.16 6.15
N LEU A 112 6.37 5.94 5.08
CA LEU A 112 4.94 6.20 5.03
C LEU A 112 4.25 4.86 4.81
N THR A 113 3.32 4.52 5.68
CA THR A 113 2.48 3.32 5.57
C THR A 113 1.02 3.70 5.53
N ALA A 114 0.20 2.83 4.94
CA ALA A 114 -1.24 2.94 4.95
C ALA A 114 -1.87 1.62 5.38
N CYS A 115 -2.89 1.68 6.23
CA CYS A 115 -3.71 0.53 6.59
C CYS A 115 -5.20 0.89 6.60
N ILE A 116 -6.03 -0.14 6.54
CA ILE A 116 -7.48 -0.01 6.70
C ILE A 116 -7.86 -0.26 8.15
N GLY A 117 -8.83 0.51 8.68
CA GLY A 117 -9.17 0.47 10.11
C GLY A 117 -9.59 -0.91 10.63
N SER A 118 -10.24 -1.73 9.81
CA SER A 118 -10.67 -3.10 10.16
C SER A 118 -9.53 -4.12 10.19
N VAL A 119 -8.40 -3.82 9.56
CA VAL A 119 -7.23 -4.68 9.45
C VAL A 119 -5.97 -3.83 9.68
N GLY A 120 -5.87 -3.27 10.90
CA GLY A 120 -4.80 -2.34 11.26
C GLY A 120 -3.38 -2.93 11.20
N ASP A 121 -3.27 -4.26 11.25
CA ASP A 121 -2.01 -4.99 11.20
C ASP A 121 -1.46 -5.12 9.78
N MET A 122 -2.30 -4.95 8.75
CA MET A 122 -1.87 -5.00 7.36
C MET A 122 -1.48 -3.61 6.86
N ASN A 123 -0.19 -3.30 7.02
CA ASN A 123 0.39 -2.06 6.54
C ASN A 123 0.88 -2.21 5.09
N VAL A 124 0.34 -1.38 4.21
CA VAL A 124 0.88 -1.15 2.86
C VAL A 124 1.98 -0.10 2.97
N MET A 125 3.22 -0.48 2.64
CA MET A 125 4.32 0.47 2.55
C MET A 125 4.14 1.37 1.32
N LEU A 126 4.00 2.67 1.54
CA LEU A 126 3.89 3.68 0.48
C LEU A 126 5.25 4.27 0.12
N LEU A 127 6.10 4.46 1.14
CA LEU A 127 7.45 4.98 1.05
C LEU A 127 8.30 4.27 2.09
N ASP A 128 9.50 3.87 1.70
CA ASP A 128 10.57 3.48 2.60
C ASP A 128 11.88 3.99 2.02
N SER A 129 12.49 5.00 2.66
CA SER A 129 13.74 5.57 2.16
C SER A 129 14.94 4.62 2.31
N ARG A 130 14.82 3.51 3.06
CA ARG A 130 15.86 2.47 3.22
C ARG A 130 17.25 3.08 3.53
N GLU A 131 18.30 2.61 2.86
CA GLU A 131 19.70 3.08 3.00
C GLU A 131 19.92 4.49 2.42
N GLU A 132 19.02 4.94 1.54
CA GLU A 132 18.98 6.32 1.09
C GLU A 132 18.45 7.17 2.25
N LYS A 133 19.37 7.88 2.89
CA LYS A 133 19.15 8.63 4.14
C LYS A 133 18.12 9.76 4.02
N LEU A 134 17.47 9.92 2.86
CA LEU A 134 16.44 10.91 2.56
C LEU A 134 15.46 10.36 1.51
N PRO A 135 14.15 10.62 1.63
CA PRO A 135 13.20 10.34 0.55
C PRO A 135 13.42 11.29 -0.63
N VAL A 136 13.06 10.84 -1.83
CA VAL A 136 13.10 11.68 -3.03
C VAL A 136 11.95 12.69 -2.97
N ILE A 137 12.31 13.97 -2.87
CA ILE A 137 11.38 15.10 -2.76
C ILE A 137 11.56 15.99 -3.99
N ALA A 138 10.47 16.26 -4.70
CA ALA A 138 10.45 17.17 -5.84
C ALA A 138 10.56 18.65 -5.39
N ALA A 139 10.86 19.56 -6.32
CA ALA A 139 11.04 20.98 -6.01
C ALA A 139 9.77 21.65 -5.42
N ASP A 140 8.59 21.11 -5.70
CA ASP A 140 7.31 21.55 -5.13
C ASP A 140 7.00 20.94 -3.75
N GLY A 141 7.93 20.15 -3.19
CA GLY A 141 7.75 19.44 -1.91
C GLY A 141 7.00 18.11 -2.03
N THR A 142 6.64 17.66 -3.24
CA THR A 142 5.98 16.36 -3.44
C THR A 142 6.93 15.22 -3.13
N ILE A 143 6.50 14.31 -2.26
CA ILE A 143 7.26 13.11 -1.90
C ILE A 143 6.99 12.01 -2.94
N GLN A 144 8.05 11.46 -3.52
CA GLN A 144 7.92 10.34 -4.44
C GLN A 144 7.65 9.05 -3.68
N LEU A 145 6.39 8.62 -3.67
CA LEU A 145 5.98 7.34 -3.12
C LEU A 145 6.31 6.19 -4.07
N SER A 146 6.86 5.09 -3.54
CA SER A 146 7.11 3.83 -4.23
C SER A 146 5.81 3.11 -4.59
N ARG A 147 4.78 3.27 -3.75
CA ARG A 147 3.42 2.77 -3.99
C ARG A 147 2.40 3.83 -3.56
N ARG A 148 1.32 3.93 -4.32
CA ARG A 148 0.34 5.02 -4.17
C ARG A 148 -1.08 4.55 -3.98
N VAL A 149 -1.36 3.27 -4.23
CA VAL A 149 -2.73 2.76 -4.29
C VAL A 149 -3.01 1.72 -3.21
N VAL A 150 -4.14 1.92 -2.52
CA VAL A 150 -4.68 1.05 -1.47
C VAL A 150 -6.18 0.87 -1.70
N SER A 151 -6.68 -0.35 -1.49
CA SER A 151 -8.13 -0.63 -1.47
C SER A 151 -8.67 -0.40 -0.07
N VAL A 152 -9.78 0.33 0.05
CA VAL A 152 -10.36 0.72 1.35
C VAL A 152 -11.84 0.37 1.38
N GLU A 153 -12.32 -0.22 2.48
CA GLU A 153 -13.75 -0.51 2.66
C GLU A 153 -14.55 0.80 2.63
N ARG A 154 -15.65 0.86 1.88
CA ARG A 154 -16.48 2.06 1.71
C ARG A 154 -16.99 2.65 3.04
N PHE A 155 -17.24 1.80 4.03
CA PHE A 155 -17.72 2.18 5.36
C PHE A 155 -16.62 2.13 6.43
N GLY A 156 -15.38 1.91 6.02
CA GLY A 156 -14.23 1.84 6.91
C GLY A 156 -13.49 3.17 7.02
N GLN A 157 -12.17 3.06 7.17
CA GLN A 157 -11.29 4.22 7.25
C GLN A 157 -9.93 3.86 6.65
N LEU A 158 -9.34 4.81 5.92
CA LEU A 158 -7.93 4.78 5.55
C LEU A 158 -7.12 5.50 6.63
N ILE A 159 -6.07 4.87 7.13
CA ILE A 159 -5.13 5.47 8.07
C ILE A 159 -3.76 5.50 7.40
N VAL A 160 -3.21 6.71 7.22
CA VAL A 160 -1.84 6.91 6.76
C VAL A 160 -0.97 7.24 7.96
N ARG A 161 0.15 6.54 8.13
CA ARG A 161 1.10 6.74 9.20
C ARG A 161 2.45 7.14 8.62
N GLY A 162 3.14 8.03 9.33
CA GLY A 162 4.48 8.45 9.00
C GLY A 162 5.39 8.25 10.19
N VAL A 163 6.56 7.68 9.95
CA VAL A 163 7.57 7.43 10.97
C VAL A 163 8.91 7.93 10.42
N VAL A 164 9.63 8.67 11.25
CA VAL A 164 10.99 9.14 10.96
C VAL A 164 11.92 8.56 12.00
N ASN A 165 12.95 7.85 11.55
CA ASN A 165 13.94 7.19 12.38
C ASN A 165 15.32 7.83 12.14
N ARG A 166 16.14 7.88 13.19
CA ARG A 166 17.54 8.30 13.05
C ARG A 166 18.33 7.22 12.33
N GLY A 167 18.87 7.50 11.15
CA GLY A 167 19.74 6.55 10.44
C GLY A 167 21.12 6.45 11.09
N GLY A 168 21.66 5.22 11.22
CA GLY A 168 23.08 4.99 11.49
C GLY A 168 23.48 4.39 12.85
N GLY A 169 22.62 3.60 13.52
CA GLY A 169 22.99 2.86 14.74
C GLY A 169 22.27 1.52 14.89
N ASP A 170 22.69 0.70 15.88
CA ASP A 170 22.13 -0.64 16.17
C ASP A 170 20.68 -0.60 16.69
N HIS A 171 20.15 0.60 16.95
CA HIS A 171 18.77 0.85 17.31
C HIS A 171 18.20 2.01 16.47
N ASP A 172 17.26 1.69 15.58
CA ASP A 172 16.41 2.66 14.90
C ASP A 172 15.57 3.40 15.96
N LYS A 173 16.07 4.56 16.43
CA LYS A 173 15.33 5.42 17.35
C LYS A 173 14.31 6.22 16.56
N VAL A 174 13.03 6.05 16.89
CA VAL A 174 11.94 6.89 16.39
C VAL A 174 12.17 8.33 16.85
N LEU A 175 12.31 9.23 15.89
CA LEU A 175 12.46 10.67 16.09
C LEU A 175 11.12 11.39 16.04
N ALA A 176 10.24 10.95 15.15
CA ALA A 176 8.88 11.45 15.02
C ALA A 176 7.95 10.39 14.46
N GLU A 177 6.68 10.50 14.85
CA GLU A 177 5.60 9.71 14.29
C GLU A 177 4.32 10.55 14.18
N GLY A 178 3.53 10.25 13.17
CA GLY A 178 2.25 10.93 12.95
C GLY A 178 1.28 10.04 12.22
N LYS A 179 -0.01 10.37 12.28
CA LYS A 179 -1.03 9.70 11.50
C LYS A 179 -2.10 10.67 11.01
N ALA A 180 -2.71 10.34 9.87
CA ALA A 180 -3.88 10.99 9.33
C ALA A 180 -4.92 9.94 8.96
N SER A 181 -6.19 10.22 9.28
CA SER A 181 -7.32 9.32 9.03
C SER A 181 -8.27 9.93 8.01
N PHE A 182 -8.79 9.11 7.10
CA PHE A 182 -9.67 9.55 6.02
C PHE A 182 -10.91 8.67 5.91
N ALA A 183 -12.07 9.31 5.90
CA ALA A 183 -13.33 8.67 5.52
C ALA A 183 -13.32 8.41 3.99
N PRO A 184 -13.61 7.19 3.54
CA PRO A 184 -13.68 6.84 2.12
C PRO A 184 -14.83 7.56 1.41
N LEU A 185 -14.63 7.86 0.13
CA LEU A 185 -15.65 8.40 -0.77
C LEU A 185 -15.78 7.49 -1.98
N ASP A 186 -16.94 7.50 -2.64
CA ASP A 186 -17.13 6.77 -3.90
C ASP A 186 -16.33 7.43 -5.05
N ALA A 187 -16.21 8.76 -5.02
CA ALA A 187 -15.39 9.53 -5.94
C ALA A 187 -14.96 10.86 -5.29
N GLY A 188 -13.89 11.46 -5.81
CA GLY A 188 -13.46 12.80 -5.43
C GLY A 188 -12.13 12.79 -4.69
N ARG A 189 -11.93 13.78 -3.81
CA ARG A 189 -10.66 13.95 -3.08
C ARG A 189 -10.90 14.29 -1.62
N SER A 190 -10.08 13.69 -0.76
CA SER A 190 -9.93 14.09 0.65
C SER A 190 -8.53 14.65 0.87
N ARG A 191 -8.41 15.61 1.79
CA ARG A 191 -7.12 16.14 2.24
C ARG A 191 -7.05 16.09 3.75
N GLY A 192 -5.85 15.87 4.26
CA GLY A 192 -5.59 15.76 5.69
C GLY A 192 -4.11 15.98 5.94
N THR A 193 -3.78 16.41 7.15
CA THR A 193 -2.40 16.73 7.50
C THR A 193 -1.83 15.70 8.47
N LEU A 194 -0.60 15.29 8.22
CA LEU A 194 0.18 14.42 9.09
C LEU A 194 1.35 15.24 9.65
N ASP A 195 1.37 15.44 10.96
CA ASP A 195 2.41 16.18 11.65
C ASP A 195 3.42 15.22 12.27
N LEU A 196 4.69 15.31 11.85
CA LEU A 196 5.81 14.52 12.36
C LEU A 196 6.47 15.28 13.51
N ASN A 197 5.75 15.35 14.64
CA ASN A 197 6.16 16.02 15.88
C ASN A 197 6.66 17.47 15.69
N GLY A 198 6.07 18.22 14.75
CA GLY A 198 6.43 19.62 14.47
C GLY A 198 7.68 19.81 13.62
N MET A 199 8.44 18.74 13.29
CA MET A 199 9.62 18.83 12.43
C MET A 199 9.22 19.04 10.96
N CYS A 200 8.24 18.25 10.50
CA CYS A 200 7.75 18.25 9.14
C CYS A 200 6.24 18.01 9.15
N LYS A 201 5.50 18.84 8.43
CA LYS A 201 4.06 18.67 8.22
C LYS A 201 3.80 18.28 6.78
N LEU A 202 3.15 17.14 6.61
CA LEU A 202 2.74 16.61 5.32
C LEU A 202 1.26 16.93 5.08
N GLU A 203 0.92 17.40 3.89
CA GLU A 203 -0.43 17.29 3.36
C GLU A 203 -0.54 15.98 2.59
N ILE A 204 -1.49 15.15 3.02
CA ILE A 204 -1.84 13.91 2.35
C ILE A 204 -3.11 14.19 1.54
N THR A 205 -3.02 14.00 0.24
CA THR A 205 -4.18 14.03 -0.68
C THR A 205 -4.54 12.61 -1.05
N VAL A 206 -5.81 12.27 -0.90
CA VAL A 206 -6.37 10.98 -1.31
C VAL A 206 -7.39 11.21 -2.41
N ALA A 207 -7.13 10.70 -3.61
CA ALA A 207 -8.11 10.65 -4.69
C ALA A 207 -8.85 9.32 -4.63
N TRP A 208 -10.17 9.38 -4.59
CA TRP A 208 -11.05 8.22 -4.46
C TRP A 208 -11.69 7.88 -5.81
N SER A 209 -11.77 6.59 -6.10
CA SER A 209 -12.54 6.10 -7.24
C SER A 209 -13.18 4.73 -6.95
N LEU A 210 -14.33 4.49 -7.57
CA LEU A 210 -14.96 3.17 -7.55
C LEU A 210 -14.13 2.16 -8.33
N ILE A 211 -13.99 0.97 -7.76
CA ILE A 211 -13.47 -0.20 -8.47
C ILE A 211 -14.63 -0.78 -9.29
N LEU A 212 -14.68 -0.43 -10.57
CA LEU A 212 -15.76 -0.88 -11.46
C LEU A 212 -15.62 -2.37 -11.76
N LYS A 213 -16.71 -3.12 -11.57
CA LYS A 213 -16.80 -4.55 -11.94
C LYS A 213 -16.88 -4.77 -13.45
N TYR A 214 -17.30 -3.77 -14.22
CA TYR A 214 -17.43 -3.79 -15.67
C TYR A 214 -17.09 -2.40 -16.24
N PRO A 215 -16.43 -2.30 -17.41
CA PRO A 215 -16.41 -1.04 -18.14
C PRO A 215 -17.86 -0.60 -18.42
N PRO A 216 -18.17 0.71 -18.45
CA PRO A 216 -19.50 1.16 -18.83
C PRO A 216 -19.83 0.58 -20.20
N VAL A 217 -20.88 -0.23 -20.28
CA VAL A 217 -21.44 -0.72 -21.54
C VAL A 217 -21.77 0.54 -22.36
N GLY A 218 -21.14 0.67 -23.52
CA GLY A 218 -21.10 1.89 -24.31
C GLY A 218 -22.45 2.58 -24.38
N GLY A 219 -22.51 3.80 -23.83
CA GLY A 219 -23.56 4.74 -24.18
C GLY A 219 -23.39 5.07 -25.65
N LEU A 220 -24.30 4.58 -26.49
CA LEU A 220 -24.52 5.19 -27.79
C LEU A 220 -24.83 6.68 -27.54
N PRO A 221 -24.18 7.62 -28.24
CA PRO A 221 -24.59 9.00 -28.17
C PRO A 221 -26.04 9.10 -28.70
N PRO A 222 -26.87 10.00 -28.14
CA PRO A 222 -28.19 10.24 -28.72
C PRO A 222 -27.99 10.68 -30.17
N THR A 223 -28.47 9.87 -31.10
CA THR A 223 -28.60 10.27 -32.50
C THR A 223 -29.66 11.35 -32.59
N SER A 224 -29.21 12.53 -33.01
CA SER A 224 -29.94 13.68 -33.61
C SER A 224 -31.38 13.93 -33.16
#